data_AF-A0AB38E022-F1
#
_entry.id   AF-A0AB38E022-F1
#
_cell.length_a   1.000
_cell.length_b   1.000
_cell.length_c   1.000
_cell.angle_alpha   90.00
_cell.angle_beta   90.00
_cell.angle_gamma   90.00
#
_symmetry.space_group_name_H-M   'P 1'
#
loop_
_entity.id
_entity.type
_entity.pdbx_description
1 polymer ?
#
loop_
_entity_poly.entity_id
_entity_poly.type
_entity_poly.pdbx_seq_one_letter_code
_entity_poly.pdbx_strand_id
1 'polypeptide(L)'
;MAVQVLVLKERAAGAPCGRDAGNGQETGRARCRRVDRAGAGRASSMHDAVYLQAGAQPACAGAMAQAEMVLCVQAPSTDTLLCCKPHPAVIGMRWRRTRIRRAQAFTARQSIAFPLERLPRSPRAQSIDVLRSQAGMAGDKVVLSAA
;
A
#
# COMPACT_ATOMS: atom_id res chain seq x y z
N MET A 1 14.18 3.50 17.78
CA MET A 1 13.14 4.37 17.20
C MET A 1 12.08 3.50 16.55
N ALA A 2 10.80 3.76 16.81
CA ALA A 2 9.68 3.03 16.20
C ALA A 2 9.25 3.75 14.91
N VAL A 3 9.27 3.06 13.77
CA VAL A 3 8.78 3.61 12.49
C VAL A 3 7.26 3.51 12.44
N GLN A 4 6.58 4.61 12.16
CA GLN A 4 5.13 4.64 11.96
C GLN A 4 4.75 4.23 10.53
N VAL A 5 4.10 3.08 10.40
CA VAL A 5 3.64 2.53 9.11
C VAL A 5 2.13 2.68 8.98
N LEU A 6 1.68 3.33 7.90
CA LEU A 6 0.27 3.50 7.58
C LEU A 6 -0.10 2.71 6.32
N VAL A 7 -1.11 1.86 6.43
CA VAL A 7 -1.73 1.16 5.29
C VAL A 7 -2.94 1.95 4.83
N LEU A 8 -2.93 2.41 3.58
CA LEU A 8 -4.02 3.18 2.99
C LEU A 8 -5.17 2.28 2.53
N LYS A 9 -6.40 2.78 2.66
CA LYS A 9 -7.57 2.19 2.02
C LYS A 9 -7.61 2.59 0.54
N GLU A 10 -7.71 1.60 -0.34
CA GLU A 10 -7.82 1.83 -1.78
C GLU A 10 -9.12 2.54 -2.15
N ARG A 11 -9.02 3.54 -3.04
CA ARG A 11 -10.14 4.42 -3.45
C ARG A 11 -10.66 4.16 -4.88
N ALA A 12 -9.98 3.33 -5.67
CA ALA A 12 -10.41 3.04 -7.04
C ALA A 12 -11.51 1.97 -7.06
N ALA A 13 -12.61 2.24 -7.78
CA ALA A 13 -13.69 1.27 -7.99
C ALA A 13 -13.13 -0.02 -8.63
N GLY A 14 -13.48 -1.18 -8.04
CA GLY A 14 -13.09 -2.51 -8.54
C GLY A 14 -11.66 -2.94 -8.26
N ALA A 15 -10.84 -2.15 -7.55
CA ALA A 15 -9.52 -2.58 -7.11
C ALA A 15 -9.62 -3.29 -5.75
N PRO A 16 -9.37 -4.61 -5.66
CA PRO A 16 -9.22 -5.26 -4.36
C PRO A 16 -8.03 -4.63 -3.64
N CYS A 17 -8.21 -4.29 -2.37
CA CYS A 17 -7.13 -3.89 -1.48
C CYS A 17 -6.09 -5.01 -1.39
N GLY A 18 -4.81 -4.67 -1.33
CA GLY A 18 -3.76 -5.68 -1.17
C GLY A 18 -4.07 -6.56 0.05
N ARG A 19 -3.98 -7.89 -0.12
CA ARG A 19 -4.20 -8.88 0.95
C ARG A 19 -3.02 -8.88 1.95
N ASP A 20 -2.71 -7.73 2.53
CA ASP A 20 -1.55 -7.58 3.41
C ASP A 20 -1.87 -7.82 4.89
N ALA A 21 -3.09 -8.28 5.20
CA ALA A 21 -3.42 -8.69 6.57
C ALA A 21 -2.74 -10.03 6.96
N GLY A 22 -2.37 -10.87 5.97
CA GLY A 22 -1.65 -12.13 6.20
C GLY A 22 -0.13 -11.99 6.38
N ASN A 23 0.50 -11.00 5.76
CA ASN A 23 1.93 -10.69 5.93
C ASN A 23 2.22 -9.74 7.11
N GLY A 24 1.20 -9.46 7.94
CA GLY A 24 1.34 -8.62 9.12
C GLY A 24 2.40 -9.10 10.12
N GLN A 25 2.76 -10.39 10.09
CA GLN A 25 3.83 -10.95 10.93
C GLN A 25 5.25 -10.71 10.36
N GLU A 26 5.42 -10.54 9.05
CA GLU A 26 6.74 -10.42 8.40
C GLU A 26 7.29 -8.99 8.35
N THR A 27 6.48 -7.97 8.68
CA THR A 27 7.00 -6.58 8.84
C THR A 27 7.73 -6.39 10.17
N GLY A 28 8.38 -7.45 10.63
CA GLY A 28 9.07 -7.57 11.89
C GLY A 28 9.94 -6.35 12.13
N ARG A 29 9.62 -5.61 13.21
CA ARG A 29 10.26 -4.40 13.77
C ARG A 29 9.50 -3.08 13.57
N ALA A 30 8.48 -2.98 12.72
CA ALA A 30 7.62 -1.78 12.71
C ALA A 30 6.70 -1.80 13.95
N ARG A 31 7.10 -1.11 15.01
CA ARG A 31 6.39 -1.11 16.32
C ARG A 31 5.02 -0.45 16.29
N CYS A 32 4.67 0.32 15.26
CA CYS A 32 3.38 0.98 15.15
C CYS A 32 2.84 0.90 13.72
N ARG A 33 1.81 0.07 13.54
CA ARG A 33 1.12 -0.13 12.26
C ARG A 33 -0.32 0.36 12.37
N ARG A 34 -0.72 1.24 11.46
CA ARG A 34 -2.09 1.80 11.42
C ARG A 34 -2.78 1.53 10.09
N VAL A 35 -4.10 1.38 10.12
CA VAL A 35 -4.94 1.21 8.93
C VAL A 35 -5.88 2.41 8.79
N ASP A 36 -5.80 3.11 7.65
CA ASP A 36 -6.39 4.45 7.44
C ASP A 36 -7.91 4.55 7.77
N ARG A 37 -8.71 3.54 7.42
CA ARG A 37 -10.17 3.55 7.66
C ARG A 37 -10.72 2.15 7.89
N ALA A 38 -11.84 2.09 8.62
CA ALA A 38 -12.64 0.88 8.74
C ALA A 38 -13.03 0.30 7.38
N GLY A 39 -12.99 -1.02 7.30
CA GLY A 39 -13.25 -1.79 6.10
C GLY A 39 -12.24 -1.53 4.99
N ALA A 40 -10.98 -1.25 5.31
CA ALA A 40 -9.92 -1.16 4.30
C ALA A 40 -9.75 -2.48 3.55
N GLY A 41 -9.97 -3.61 4.23
CA GLY A 41 -9.86 -4.98 3.68
C GLY A 41 -11.12 -5.55 3.04
N ARG A 42 -12.28 -4.88 3.16
CA ARG A 42 -13.59 -5.47 2.81
C ARG A 42 -13.69 -5.97 1.38
N ALA A 43 -13.14 -5.22 0.41
CA ALA A 43 -13.15 -5.60 -1.01
C ALA A 43 -12.31 -6.84 -1.32
N SER A 44 -11.43 -7.25 -0.41
CA SER A 44 -10.57 -8.44 -0.53
C SER A 44 -10.94 -9.53 0.46
N SER A 45 -12.18 -9.48 0.98
CA SER A 45 -12.70 -10.41 1.98
C SER A 45 -11.88 -10.45 3.29
N MET A 46 -11.20 -9.34 3.61
CA MET A 46 -10.45 -9.17 4.85
C MET A 46 -11.24 -8.30 5.82
N HIS A 47 -11.69 -8.90 6.92
CA HIS A 47 -12.36 -8.18 8.00
C HIS A 47 -11.36 -7.38 8.84
N ASP A 48 -11.81 -6.26 9.42
CA ASP A 48 -10.98 -5.39 10.27
C ASP A 48 -10.36 -6.15 11.47
N ALA A 49 -11.06 -7.17 11.97
CA ALA A 49 -10.57 -8.07 13.03
C ALA A 49 -9.24 -8.77 12.66
N VAL A 50 -9.03 -9.11 11.38
CA VAL A 50 -7.79 -9.74 10.92
C VAL A 50 -6.60 -8.78 11.08
N TYR A 51 -6.81 -7.49 10.80
CA TYR A 51 -5.78 -6.47 10.99
C TYR A 51 -5.47 -6.24 12.47
N LEU A 52 -6.48 -6.25 13.34
CA LEU A 52 -6.30 -6.13 14.79
C LEU A 52 -5.54 -7.33 15.38
N GLN A 53 -5.90 -8.54 14.97
CA GLN A 53 -5.19 -9.77 15.37
C GLN A 53 -3.74 -9.78 14.89
N ALA A 54 -3.45 -9.19 13.73
CA ALA A 54 -2.10 -8.99 13.22
C ALA A 54 -1.34 -7.84 13.91
N GLY A 55 -1.90 -7.21 14.95
CA GLY A 55 -1.27 -6.15 15.73
C GLY A 55 -1.34 -4.75 15.10
N ALA A 56 -2.12 -4.56 14.03
CA ALA A 56 -2.39 -3.24 13.50
C ALA A 56 -3.48 -2.53 14.31
N GLN A 57 -3.39 -1.21 14.40
CA GLN A 57 -4.39 -0.36 15.04
C GLN A 57 -5.19 0.42 14.00
N PRO A 58 -6.45 0.78 14.27
CA PRO A 58 -7.15 1.74 13.43
C PRO A 58 -6.42 3.09 13.47
N ALA A 59 -6.37 3.79 12.34
CA ALA A 59 -5.81 5.12 12.27
C ALA A 59 -6.63 6.10 13.13
N CYS A 60 -5.99 6.82 14.04
CA CYS A 60 -6.61 7.95 14.73
C CYS A 60 -6.52 9.24 13.90
N ALA A 61 -7.24 10.28 14.33
CA ALA A 61 -7.09 11.62 13.76
C ALA A 61 -5.60 12.04 13.78
N GLY A 62 -5.04 12.34 12.61
CA GLY A 62 -3.63 12.72 12.46
C GLY A 62 -2.65 11.56 12.19
N ALA A 63 -3.09 10.30 12.08
CA ALA A 63 -2.20 9.18 11.75
C ALA A 63 -1.41 9.40 10.45
N MET A 64 -2.02 10.06 9.47
CA MET A 64 -1.38 10.42 8.20
C MET A 64 -0.23 11.42 8.38
N ALA A 65 -0.38 12.40 9.26
CA ALA A 65 0.67 13.36 9.59
C ALA A 65 1.84 12.75 10.39
N GLN A 66 1.61 11.58 10.99
CA GLN A 66 2.63 10.83 11.75
C GLN A 66 3.28 9.72 10.91
N ALA A 67 2.73 9.39 9.73
CA ALA A 67 3.21 8.29 8.92
C ALA A 67 4.60 8.58 8.33
N GLU A 68 5.55 7.72 8.66
CA GLU A 68 6.91 7.73 8.11
C GLU A 68 7.01 6.79 6.91
N MET A 69 6.18 5.75 6.90
CA MET A 69 6.02 4.85 5.77
C MET A 69 4.54 4.70 5.42
N VAL A 70 4.23 4.78 4.13
CA VAL A 70 2.88 4.65 3.58
C VAL A 70 2.85 3.47 2.62
N LEU A 71 2.01 2.49 2.92
CA LEU A 71 1.76 1.31 2.08
C LEU A 71 0.44 1.48 1.34
N CYS A 72 0.48 1.28 0.03
CA CYS A 72 -0.68 1.41 -0.86
C CYS A 72 -0.58 0.46 -2.06
N VAL A 73 -1.72 0.08 -2.64
CA VAL A 73 -1.76 -0.61 -3.93
C VAL A 73 -1.59 0.41 -5.04
N GLN A 74 -2.38 1.48 -5.04
CA GLN A 74 -2.25 2.57 -6.01
C GLN A 74 -1.54 3.77 -5.39
N ALA A 75 -0.69 4.42 -6.19
CA ALA A 75 -0.01 5.65 -5.78
C ALA A 75 -1.01 6.66 -5.19
N PRO A 76 -0.72 7.23 -3.99
CA PRO A 76 -1.68 8.03 -3.25
C PRO A 76 -2.09 9.29 -4.00
N SER A 77 -3.24 9.84 -3.62
CA SER A 77 -3.70 11.12 -4.15
C SER A 77 -2.78 12.26 -3.71
N THR A 78 -2.75 13.35 -4.47
CA THR A 78 -2.00 14.56 -4.12
C THR A 78 -2.40 15.08 -2.74
N ASP A 79 -3.70 15.08 -2.44
CA ASP A 79 -4.26 15.50 -1.14
C ASP A 79 -3.72 14.65 0.02
N THR A 80 -3.79 13.31 -0.13
CA THR A 80 -3.24 12.36 0.84
C THR A 80 -1.75 12.58 1.11
N LEU A 81 -0.95 12.79 0.06
CA LEU A 81 0.49 13.07 0.19
C LEU A 81 0.75 14.38 0.92
N LEU A 82 -0.06 15.40 0.66
CA LEU A 82 0.05 16.68 1.34
C LEU A 82 -0.37 16.60 2.81
N CYS A 83 -1.05 15.56 3.26
CA CYS A 83 -1.31 15.33 4.68
C CYS A 83 -0.20 14.54 5.38
N CYS A 84 0.76 13.98 4.64
CA CYS A 84 1.84 13.19 5.21
C CYS A 84 2.91 14.06 5.89
N LYS A 85 3.63 13.44 6.83
CA LYS A 85 4.90 13.97 7.35
C LYS A 85 5.86 14.27 6.19
N PRO A 86 6.78 15.24 6.30
CA PRO A 86 7.89 15.38 5.35
C PRO A 86 8.77 14.12 5.32
N HIS A 87 9.35 13.82 4.15
CA HIS A 87 10.21 12.65 3.91
C HIS A 87 9.55 11.27 4.11
N PRO A 88 8.26 11.05 3.79
CA PRO A 88 7.67 9.74 3.95
C PRO A 88 8.19 8.80 2.86
N ALA A 89 8.43 7.54 3.24
CA ALA A 89 8.64 6.45 2.31
C ALA A 89 7.28 5.95 1.81
N VAL A 90 7.02 6.01 0.50
CA VAL A 90 5.77 5.59 -0.10
C VAL A 90 6.01 4.37 -0.97
N ILE A 91 5.43 3.23 -0.58
CA ILE A 91 5.58 1.95 -1.28
C ILE A 91 4.23 1.58 -1.90
N GLY A 92 4.22 1.30 -3.20
CA GLY A 92 3.01 0.89 -3.91
C GLY A 92 3.19 0.79 -5.41
N MET A 93 2.10 0.77 -6.17
CA MET A 93 2.12 0.62 -7.63
C MET A 93 1.39 1.72 -8.41
N ARG A 94 1.49 1.63 -9.75
CA ARG A 94 0.74 2.41 -10.74
C ARG A 94 1.10 3.91 -10.74
N TRP A 95 2.39 4.16 -10.67
CA TRP A 95 3.04 5.46 -10.71
C TRP A 95 3.12 6.04 -12.12
N ARG A 96 2.92 5.24 -13.17
CA ARG A 96 2.92 5.73 -14.56
C ARG A 96 1.86 6.79 -14.85
N ARG A 97 0.81 6.89 -14.03
CA ARG A 97 -0.24 7.92 -14.14
C ARG A 97 0.02 9.16 -13.27
N THR A 98 1.28 9.41 -12.91
CA THR A 98 1.66 10.58 -12.09
C THR A 98 1.54 11.84 -12.94
N ARG A 99 0.41 12.53 -12.80
CA ARG A 99 0.19 13.89 -13.33
C ARG A 99 1.21 14.84 -12.69
N ILE A 100 1.60 15.91 -13.40
CA ILE A 100 2.54 16.95 -12.94
C ILE A 100 2.27 17.37 -11.49
N ARG A 101 1.00 17.59 -11.13
CA ARG A 101 0.56 17.96 -9.78
C ARG A 101 0.94 16.96 -8.68
N ARG A 102 0.96 15.66 -8.98
CA ARG A 102 1.34 14.63 -8.01
C ARG A 102 2.87 14.60 -7.85
N ALA A 103 3.63 14.73 -8.94
CA ALA A 103 5.08 14.87 -8.86
C ALA A 103 5.48 16.09 -8.00
N GLN A 104 4.81 17.23 -8.21
CA GLN A 104 4.97 18.42 -7.37
C GLN A 104 4.69 18.15 -5.89
N ALA A 105 3.66 17.37 -5.54
CA ALA A 105 3.39 17.01 -4.16
C ALA A 105 4.47 16.07 -3.56
N PHE A 106 5.00 15.12 -4.34
CA PHE A 106 6.14 14.31 -3.92
C PHE A 106 7.37 15.19 -3.64
N THR A 107 7.66 16.16 -4.52
CA THR A 107 8.75 17.12 -4.34
C THR A 107 8.52 18.01 -3.13
N ALA A 108 7.33 18.61 -2.99
CA ALA A 108 6.98 19.51 -1.89
C ALA A 108 7.06 18.82 -0.52
N ARG A 109 6.79 17.52 -0.46
CA ARG A 109 6.87 16.71 0.76
C ARG A 109 8.19 15.96 0.89
N GLN A 110 9.14 16.15 -0.04
CA GLN A 110 10.43 15.47 -0.12
C GLN A 110 10.28 13.94 0.02
N SER A 111 9.22 13.39 -0.54
CA SER A 111 8.83 11.99 -0.37
C SER A 111 9.68 11.03 -1.20
N ILE A 112 10.00 9.88 -0.62
CA ILE A 112 10.76 8.82 -1.29
C ILE A 112 9.77 7.78 -1.81
N ALA A 113 9.68 7.61 -3.11
CA ALA A 113 8.76 6.66 -3.73
C ALA A 113 9.48 5.35 -4.10
N PHE A 114 8.88 4.21 -3.75
CA PHE A 114 9.29 2.86 -4.15
C PHE A 114 8.24 2.26 -5.08
N PRO A 115 8.32 2.52 -6.40
CA PRO A 115 7.39 2.00 -7.37
C PRO A 115 7.62 0.51 -7.63
N LEU A 116 6.74 -0.34 -7.12
CA LEU A 116 6.90 -1.80 -7.19
C LEU A 116 6.86 -2.33 -8.64
N GLU A 117 6.18 -1.65 -9.58
CA GLU A 117 6.20 -2.04 -11.00
C GLU A 117 7.52 -1.73 -11.72
N ARG A 118 8.44 -1.00 -11.09
CA ARG A 118 9.76 -0.67 -11.64
C ARG A 118 10.89 -1.45 -10.99
N LEU A 119 10.57 -2.42 -10.13
CA LEU A 119 11.58 -3.30 -9.54
C LEU A 119 12.31 -4.10 -10.64
N PRO A 120 13.62 -4.31 -10.52
CA PRO A 120 14.38 -5.10 -11.49
C PRO A 120 13.90 -6.56 -11.46
N ARG A 121 13.58 -7.12 -12.62
CA ARG A 121 13.17 -8.52 -12.77
C ARG A 121 14.39 -9.44 -12.75
N SER A 122 14.89 -9.72 -11.56
CA SER A 122 16.02 -10.61 -11.31
C SER A 122 15.64 -11.69 -10.29
N PRO A 123 16.35 -12.84 -10.24
CA PRO A 123 16.06 -13.90 -9.28
C PRO A 123 16.06 -13.42 -7.81
N ARG A 124 16.87 -12.41 -7.49
CA ARG A 124 16.96 -11.82 -6.14
C ARG A 124 15.72 -11.01 -5.74
N ALA A 125 14.95 -10.51 -6.71
CA ALA A 125 13.75 -9.71 -6.47
C ALA A 125 12.46 -10.49 -6.76
N GLN A 126 12.57 -11.80 -7.01
CA GLN A 126 11.45 -12.62 -7.47
C GLN A 126 10.29 -12.69 -6.46
N SER A 127 10.61 -12.67 -5.16
CA SER A 127 9.64 -12.70 -4.05
C SER A 127 8.83 -11.40 -3.92
N ILE A 128 9.35 -10.29 -4.45
CA ILE A 128 8.71 -8.96 -4.40
C ILE A 128 8.19 -8.50 -5.76
N ASP A 129 8.19 -9.38 -6.77
CA ASP A 129 7.67 -9.09 -8.11
C ASP A 129 6.12 -9.12 -8.13
N VAL A 130 5.55 -7.97 -7.80
CA VAL A 130 4.11 -7.74 -7.74
C VAL A 130 3.42 -7.86 -9.12
N LEU A 131 4.14 -7.65 -10.22
CA LEU A 131 3.58 -7.77 -11.57
C LEU A 131 3.40 -9.24 -11.95
N ARG A 132 4.38 -10.09 -11.61
CA ARG A 132 4.26 -11.53 -11.81
C ARG A 132 3.11 -12.12 -10.99
N SER A 133 2.96 -11.72 -9.73
CA SER A 133 1.85 -12.15 -8.88
C SER A 133 0.48 -11.77 -9.46
N GLN A 134 0.31 -10.52 -9.91
CA GLN A 134 -0.94 -10.08 -10.55
C GLN A 134 -1.22 -10.79 -11.88
N ALA A 135 -0.19 -11.00 -12.70
CA ALA A 135 -0.34 -11.70 -13.97
C ALA A 135 -0.79 -13.16 -13.77
N GLY A 136 -0.24 -13.85 -12.75
CA GLY A 136 -0.67 -15.20 -12.37
C GLY A 136 -2.15 -15.26 -12.01
N MET A 137 -2.58 -14.43 -11.04
CA MET A 137 -4.00 -14.38 -10.64
C MET A 137 -4.94 -13.98 -11.77
N ALA A 138 -4.49 -13.09 -12.67
CA ALA A 138 -5.27 -12.71 -13.84
C ALA A 138 -5.44 -13.88 -14.82
N GLY A 139 -4.38 -14.68 -15.03
CA GLY A 139 -4.43 -15.89 -15.85
C GLY A 139 -5.41 -16.92 -15.30
N ASP A 140 -5.32 -17.24 -14.01
CA ASP A 140 -6.23 -18.19 -13.36
C ASP A 140 -7.69 -17.72 -13.47
N LYS A 141 -7.94 -16.42 -13.28
CA LYS A 141 -9.29 -15.85 -13.43
C LYS A 141 -9.83 -16.01 -14.85
N VAL A 142 -8.99 -15.86 -15.88
CA VAL A 142 -9.40 -16.04 -17.28
C VAL A 142 -9.82 -17.49 -17.52
N VAL A 143 -9.01 -18.46 -17.06
CA VAL A 143 -9.34 -19.89 -17.20
C VAL A 143 -10.65 -20.22 -16.50
N LEU A 144 -10.83 -19.76 -15.25
CA LEU A 144 -12.05 -20.00 -14.48
C LEU A 144 -13.29 -19.31 -15.05
N SER A 145 -13.14 -18.20 -15.77
CA SER A 145 -14.27 -17.50 -16.39
C SER A 145 -14.65 -18.06 -17.76
N ALA A 146 -13.80 -18.90 -18.36
CA ALA A 146 -14.02 -19.54 -19.65
C ALA A 146 -14.61 -20.96 -19.53
N ALA A 147 -14.60 -21.53 -18.34
CA ALA A 147 -15.24 -22.80 -17.99
C ALA A 147 -16.70 -22.57 -17.54
#